data_AF-A0A7N0VJH3-F1
#
_entry.id   AF-A0A7N0VJH3-F1
#
_cell.length_a   1.000
_cell.length_b   1.000
_cell.length_c   1.000
_cell.angle_alpha   90.00
_cell.angle_beta   90.00
_cell.angle_gamma   90.00
#
_symmetry.space_group_name_H-M   'P 1'
#
loop_
_entity.id
_entity.type
_entity.pdbx_description
1 polymer ?
#
loop_
_entity_poly.entity_id
_entity_poly.type
_entity_poly.pdbx_seq_one_letter_code
_entity_poly.pdbx_strand_id
1 'polypeptide(L)' 'MTQSQFLGSLGINFRVEGLLENCTDEQAESLRTGYWRLVGEGEAPFWEGPDDQTPIGMGTRYLALAIVNKKQGVPVPFQ' A
#
# COMPACT_ATOMS: atom_id res chain seq x y z
N MET A 1 -5.99 12.99 -0.43
CA MET A 1 -5.84 11.70 -1.13
C MET A 1 -5.53 10.65 -0.07
N THR A 2 -6.16 9.48 -0.12
CA THR A 2 -5.84 8.40 0.82
C THR A 2 -4.47 7.79 0.48
N GLN A 3 -3.87 7.07 1.42
CA GLN A 3 -2.61 6.35 1.19
C GLN A 3 -2.77 5.32 0.05
N SER A 4 -3.88 4.58 0.03
CA SER A 4 -4.16 3.59 -1.02
C SER A 4 -4.23 4.24 -2.41
N GLN A 5 -4.93 5.37 -2.54
CA GLN A 5 -4.98 6.14 -3.78
C GLN A 5 -3.59 6.64 -4.20
N PHE A 6 -2.82 7.21 -3.26
CA PHE A 6 -1.49 7.76 -3.54
C PHE A 6 -0.51 6.69 -4.02
N LEU A 7 -0.39 5.59 -3.28
CA LEU A 7 0.50 4.49 -3.65
C LEU A 7 0.02 3.79 -4.93
N GLY A 8 -1.30 3.64 -5.10
CA GLY A 8 -1.91 3.11 -6.32
C GLY A 8 -1.54 3.94 -7.55
N SER A 9 -1.68 5.26 -7.49
CA SER A 9 -1.31 6.17 -8.58
C SER A 9 0.20 6.21 -8.87
N LEU A 10 1.05 5.87 -7.89
CA LEU A 10 2.50 5.69 -8.11
C LEU A 10 2.86 4.31 -8.68
N GLY A 11 1.89 3.41 -8.89
CA GLY A 11 2.12 2.11 -9.50
C GLY A 11 2.63 1.04 -8.53
N ILE A 12 2.31 1.12 -7.24
CA ILE A 12 2.71 0.10 -6.27
C ILE A 12 2.23 -1.32 -6.66
N ASN A 13 1.09 -1.44 -7.33
CA ASN A 13 0.51 -2.72 -7.76
C ASN A 13 1.46 -3.45 -8.72
N PHE A 14 1.94 -2.76 -9.75
CA PHE A 14 2.92 -3.30 -10.71
C PHE A 14 4.22 -3.70 -10.03
N ARG A 15 4.66 -2.90 -9.05
CA ARG A 15 5.89 -3.20 -8.30
C ARG A 15 5.76 -4.47 -7.46
N VAL A 16 4.61 -4.67 -6.81
CA VAL A 16 4.35 -5.88 -6.02
C VAL A 16 4.25 -7.10 -6.92
N GLU A 17 3.55 -7.02 -8.05
CA GLU A 17 3.48 -8.11 -9.03
C GLU A 17 4.87 -8.53 -9.51
N GLY A 18 5.72 -7.59 -9.93
CA GLY A 18 7.08 -7.92 -10.39
C GLY A 18 8.02 -8.43 -9.29
N LEU A 19 7.78 -8.05 -8.02
CA LEU A 19 8.54 -8.62 -6.89
C LEU A 19 8.13 -10.07 -6.63
N LEU A 20 6.83 -10.37 -6.69
CA LEU A 20 6.31 -11.71 -6.43
C LEU A 20 6.86 -12.77 -7.38
N GLU A 21 7.23 -12.40 -8.61
CA GLU A 21 7.86 -13.31 -9.58
C GLU A 21 9.20 -13.91 -9.10
N ASN A 22 9.88 -13.24 -8.17
CA ASN A 22 11.22 -13.60 -7.71
C ASN A 22 11.27 -13.98 -6.23
N CYS A 23 10.12 -14.02 -5.55
CA CYS A 23 10.04 -14.33 -4.12
C CYS A 23 10.08 -15.84 -3.87
N THR A 24 10.68 -16.23 -2.75
CA THR A 24 10.33 -17.49 -2.08
C THR A 24 8.91 -17.38 -1.49
N ASP A 25 8.29 -18.51 -1.13
CA ASP A 25 6.95 -18.51 -0.54
C ASP A 25 6.85 -17.61 0.71
N GLU A 26 7.85 -17.70 1.61
CA GLU A 26 7.93 -16.86 2.81
C GLU A 26 8.04 -15.36 2.48
N GLN A 27 8.81 -15.01 1.44
CA GLN A 27 8.95 -13.63 0.99
C GLN A 27 7.66 -13.13 0.34
N ALA A 28 6.96 -13.98 -0.42
CA ALA A 28 5.70 -13.64 -1.07
C ALA A 28 4.60 -13.36 -0.03
N GLU A 29 4.52 -14.18 1.03
CA GLU A 29 3.59 -13.97 2.14
C GLU A 29 3.88 -12.66 2.88
N SER A 30 5.16 -12.42 3.22
CA SER A 30 5.61 -11.19 3.86
C SER A 30 5.29 -9.95 3.01
N LEU A 31 5.50 -10.04 1.69
CA LEU A 31 5.22 -8.97 0.74
C LEU A 31 3.72 -8.69 0.61
N ARG A 32 2.88 -9.73 0.49
CA ARG A 32 1.41 -9.58 0.43
C ARG A 32 0.86 -8.95 1.71
N THR A 33 1.36 -9.38 2.85
CA THR A 33 1.00 -8.82 4.16
C THR A 33 1.39 -7.35 4.26
N GLY A 34 2.62 -7.00 3.86
CA GLY A 34 3.09 -5.62 3.84
C GLY A 34 2.30 -4.74 2.88
N TYR A 35 2.01 -5.24 1.68
CA TYR A 35 1.18 -4.55 0.70
C TYR A 35 -0.23 -4.28 1.25
N TRP A 36 -0.90 -5.28 1.83
CA TRP A 36 -2.22 -5.09 2.42
C TRP A 36 -2.22 -4.07 3.55
N ARG A 37 -1.20 -4.08 4.42
CA ARG A 37 -1.05 -3.05 5.46
C ARG A 37 -1.01 -1.64 4.86
N LEU A 38 -0.41 -1.45 3.68
CA LEU A 38 -0.28 -0.15 3.04
C LEU A 38 -1.54 0.30 2.29
N VAL A 39 -2.21 -0.60 1.56
CA VAL A 39 -3.30 -0.21 0.64
C VAL A 39 -4.67 -0.77 1.01
N GLY A 40 -4.72 -1.81 1.83
CA GLY A 40 -5.94 -2.46 2.27
C GLY A 40 -6.73 -1.61 3.26
N GLU A 41 -7.96 -2.05 3.51
CA GLU A 41 -8.87 -1.45 4.48
C GLU A 41 -9.37 -2.52 5.45
N GLY A 42 -9.40 -2.19 6.73
CA GLY A 42 -9.85 -3.11 7.78
C GLY A 42 -8.87 -4.27 8.02
N GLU A 43 -9.38 -5.35 8.59
CA GLU A 43 -8.61 -6.57 8.87
C GLU A 43 -8.18 -7.29 7.59
N ALA A 44 -7.01 -7.93 7.62
CA ALA A 44 -6.50 -8.71 6.49
C ALA A 44 -7.33 -9.98 6.26
N PRO A 45 -7.98 -10.15 5.09
CA PRO A 45 -8.88 -11.29 4.84
C PRO A 45 -8.15 -12.61 4.61
N PHE A 46 -6.81 -12.58 4.54
CA PHE A 46 -5.95 -13.74 4.31
C PHE A 46 -5.11 -14.10 5.56
N TRP A 47 -5.35 -13.46 6.70
CA TRP A 47 -4.63 -13.76 7.94
C TRP A 47 -5.18 -15.03 8.58
N GLU A 48 -4.30 -15.99 8.86
CA GLU A 48 -4.64 -17.28 9.49
C GLU A 48 -4.10 -17.40 10.93
N GLY A 49 -3.45 -16.35 11.44
CA GLY A 49 -2.90 -16.32 12.80
C GLY A 49 -3.92 -15.85 13.86
N PRO A 50 -3.46 -15.57 15.09
CA PRO A 50 -4.32 -15.07 16.16
C PRO A 50 -5.04 -13.76 15.80
N ASP A 51 -6.33 -13.63 16.19
CA ASP A 51 -7.18 -12.48 15.88
C ASP A 51 -6.58 -11.16 16.37
N ASP A 52 -5.94 -11.16 17.55
CA ASP A 52 -5.28 -10.00 18.17
C ASP A 52 -4.02 -9.54 17.44
N GLN A 53 -3.50 -10.36 16.51
CA GLN A 53 -2.34 -10.06 15.68
C GLN A 53 -2.71 -9.75 14.22
N THR A 54 -4.00 -9.74 13.90
CA THR A 54 -4.49 -9.52 12.53
C THR A 54 -3.99 -8.17 11.99
N PRO A 55 -3.27 -8.18 10.85
CA PRO A 55 -2.84 -6.95 10.20
C PRO A 55 -4.03 -6.05 9.84
N ILE A 56 -3.95 -4.77 10.19
CA ILE A 56 -4.95 -3.76 9.82
C ILE A 56 -4.43 -2.95 8.64
N GLY A 57 -5.26 -2.84 7.60
CA GLY A 57 -5.03 -2.01 6.43
C GLY A 57 -5.11 -0.52 6.76
N MET A 58 -4.13 0.23 6.26
CA MET A 58 -3.97 1.67 6.48
C MET A 58 -4.47 2.52 5.31
N GLY A 59 -4.90 1.88 4.22
CA GLY A 59 -5.16 2.51 2.93
C GLY A 59 -6.06 3.73 3.00
N THR A 60 -7.15 3.67 3.77
CA THR A 60 -8.10 4.79 3.99
C THR A 60 -7.85 5.57 5.29
N ARG A 61 -7.09 5.00 6.24
CA ARG A 61 -6.77 5.62 7.53
C ARG A 61 -5.67 6.68 7.42
N TYR A 62 -4.70 6.43 6.54
CA TYR A 62 -3.59 7.34 6.29
C TYR A 62 -3.90 8.22 5.08
N LEU A 63 -3.46 9.47 5.14
CA LEU A 63 -3.65 10.47 4.10
C LEU A 63 -2.30 10.97 3.58
N ALA A 64 -2.25 11.27 2.29
CA ALA A 64 -1.10 11.90 1.64
C ALA A 64 -1.40 13.39 1.35
N LEU A 65 -0.41 14.24 1.60
CA LEU A 65 -0.42 15.67 1.36
C LEU A 65 0.93 16.10 0.78
N ALA A 66 0.91 17.04 -0.16
CA ALA A 66 2.12 17.67 -0.69
C ALA A 66 2.06 19.19 -0.50
N ILE A 67 3.17 19.79 -0.06
CA ILE A 67 3.38 21.24 -0.05
C ILE A 67 4.40 21.54 -1.15
N VAL A 68 3.99 22.30 -2.16
CA VAL A 68 4.84 22.60 -3.32
C VAL A 68 4.89 24.09 -3.63
N ASN A 69 5.96 24.51 -4.30
CA ASN A 69 6.04 25.83 -4.86
C ASN A 69 5.02 25.99 -6.00
N LYS A 70 4.18 27.03 -5.95
CA LYS A 70 3.16 27.30 -6.98
C LYS A 70 3.70 27.37 -8.42
N LYS A 71 4.99 27.64 -8.60
CA LYS A 71 5.66 27.67 -9.91
C LYS A 71 5.88 26.28 -10.53
N GLN A 72 5.80 25.20 -9.73
CA GLN A 72 6.05 23.82 -10.16
C GLN A 72 4.78 23.10 -10.66
N GLY A 73 3.61 23.73 -10.55
CA GLY A 73 2.34 23.12 -10.94
C GLY A 73 1.84 22.08 -9.94
N VAL A 74 1.03 21.12 -10.42
CA VAL A 74 0.42 20.09 -9.58
C VAL A 74 1.42 18.95 -9.33
N PRO A 75 1.70 18.58 -8.06
CA PRO A 75 2.65 17.51 -7.77
C PRO A 75 2.11 16.16 -8.24
N VAL A 76 2.98 15.29 -8.74
CA VAL A 76 2.61 13.88 -8.99
C VAL A 76 2.45 13.16 -7.64
N PRO A 77 1.42 12.32 -7.45
CA PRO A 77 0.31 11.98 -8.34
C PRO A 77 -1.01 12.68 -7.93
N PHE A 78 -0.95 13.94 -7.52
CA PHE A 78 -2.09 14.74 -7.03
C PHE A 78 -2.84 15.47 -8.16
N GLN A 79 -2.75 14.97 -9.41
CA GLN A 79 -3.50 15.53 -10.54
C GLN A 79 -5.02 15.46 -10.35
#